data_AF-Q6J5G1-F1
#
_entry.id   AF-Q6J5G1-F1
#
_cell.length_a   1.000
_cell.length_b   1.000
_cell.length_c   1.000
_cell.angle_alpha   90.00
_cell.angle_beta   90.00
_cell.angle_gamma   90.00
#
_symmetry.space_group_name_H-M   'P 1'
#
loop_
_entity.id
_entity.type
_entity.pdbx_description
1 polymer ?
#
loop_
_entity_poly.entity_id
_entity_poly.type
_entity_poly.pdbx_seq_one_letter_code
_entity_poly.pdbx_strand_id
1 'polypeptide(L)'
;MVSEELAQITQQKVIALSRRAKYLIIQLETGYMIGHLGMSGSLRVVEKGDLIDKHDHLDIVVNNGKVVRYNDPRRFGAWLWTEKLNEFPLFLKLGPEPLSEEFDSDYLWQKSRKKQTALKTFLMDNAVVVGVGNIYANETLFLCNLHPQKNSREFN
;
A
#
# COMPACT_ATOMS: atom_id res chain seq x y z
N MET A 1 5.18 -1.43 12.55
CA MET A 1 4.77 -2.73 13.13
C MET A 1 5.40 -3.84 12.29
N VAL A 2 6.05 -4.82 12.90
CA VAL A 2 6.62 -5.99 12.20
C VAL A 2 6.05 -7.21 12.91
N SER A 3 5.41 -8.12 12.18
CA SER A 3 4.77 -9.29 12.78
C SER A 3 5.82 -10.33 13.18
N GLU A 4 5.59 -11.05 14.28
CA GLU A 4 6.57 -11.98 14.86
C GLU A 4 6.82 -13.19 13.96
N GLU A 5 5.82 -13.59 13.16
CA GLU A 5 5.90 -14.70 12.22
C GLU A 5 7.02 -14.49 11.18
N LEU A 6 7.30 -13.24 10.81
CA LEU A 6 8.35 -12.92 9.84
C LEU A 6 9.74 -13.35 10.33
N ALA A 7 9.98 -13.38 11.64
CA ALA A 7 11.25 -13.83 12.20
C ALA A 7 11.49 -15.34 12.02
N GLN A 8 10.42 -16.12 11.81
CA GLN A 8 10.48 -17.57 11.58
C GLN A 8 10.72 -17.93 10.11
N ILE A 9 10.52 -16.96 9.21
CA ILE A 9 10.69 -17.16 7.78
C ILE A 9 12.18 -17.12 7.47
N THR A 10 12.74 -18.28 7.19
CA THR A 10 14.14 -18.42 6.81
C THR A 10 14.26 -19.27 5.55
N GLN A 11 15.30 -18.98 4.75
CA GLN A 11 15.68 -19.78 3.59
C GLN A 11 14.59 -20.05 2.54
N GLN A 12 13.61 -19.14 2.42
CA GLN A 12 12.57 -19.26 1.39
C GLN A 12 12.93 -18.56 0.10
N LYS A 13 12.54 -19.18 -1.02
CA LYS A 13 12.69 -18.56 -2.33
C LYS A 13 11.62 -17.50 -2.54
N VAL A 14 12.03 -16.33 -3.04
CA VAL A 14 11.10 -15.32 -3.56
C VAL A 14 10.60 -15.78 -4.93
N ILE A 15 9.27 -15.90 -5.06
CA ILE A 15 8.60 -16.36 -6.27
C ILE A 15 8.20 -15.17 -7.14
N ALA A 16 7.60 -14.15 -6.55
CA ALA A 16 7.11 -12.99 -7.26
C ALA A 16 7.08 -11.73 -6.37
N LEU A 17 7.14 -10.58 -7.01
CA LEU A 17 6.93 -9.27 -6.41
C LEU A 17 5.73 -8.61 -7.06
N SER A 18 4.82 -8.08 -6.26
CA SER A 18 3.65 -7.35 -6.76
C SER A 18 3.25 -6.23 -5.82
N ARG A 19 2.22 -5.48 -6.21
CA ARG A 19 1.66 -4.37 -5.43
C ARG A 19 0.14 -4.49 -5.40
N ARG A 20 -0.44 -4.20 -4.24
CA ARG A 20 -1.86 -3.89 -4.10
C ARG A 20 -2.01 -2.59 -3.33
N ALA A 21 -2.69 -1.60 -3.89
CA ALA A 21 -2.79 -0.27 -3.28
C ALA A 21 -1.40 0.29 -2.91
N LYS A 22 -1.16 0.59 -1.63
CA LYS A 22 0.13 1.08 -1.13
C LYS A 22 0.95 0.00 -0.42
N TYR A 23 0.60 -1.27 -0.66
CA TYR A 23 1.27 -2.43 -0.10
C TYR A 23 2.17 -3.11 -1.15
N LEU A 24 3.40 -3.36 -0.76
CA LEU A 24 4.34 -4.26 -1.43
C LEU A 24 4.02 -5.68 -1.01
N ILE A 25 4.02 -6.60 -1.96
CA ILE A 25 3.75 -8.02 -1.72
C ILE A 25 4.94 -8.81 -2.23
N ILE A 26 5.56 -9.57 -1.34
CA ILE A 26 6.64 -10.50 -1.65
C ILE A 26 6.07 -11.90 -1.47
N GLN A 27 5.86 -12.59 -2.58
CA GLN A 27 5.42 -13.98 -2.56
C GLN A 27 6.63 -14.89 -2.31
N LEU A 28 6.51 -15.73 -1.29
CA LEU A 28 7.43 -16.80 -0.96
C LEU A 28 6.78 -18.16 -1.24
N GLU A 29 7.54 -19.24 -1.08
CA GLU A 29 7.04 -20.60 -1.33
C GLU A 29 5.88 -20.99 -0.40
N THR A 30 5.87 -20.51 0.85
CA THR A 30 4.84 -20.87 1.83
C THR A 30 3.86 -19.75 2.17
N GLY A 31 3.90 -18.61 1.48
CA GLY A 31 3.02 -17.48 1.78
C GLY A 31 3.52 -16.14 1.27
N TYR A 32 3.13 -15.06 1.95
CA TYR A 32 3.30 -13.69 1.49
C TYR A 32 3.78 -12.77 2.62
N MET A 33 4.88 -12.06 2.37
CA MET A 33 5.23 -10.89 3.17
C MET A 33 4.55 -9.65 2.58
N ILE A 34 3.87 -8.89 3.42
CA ILE A 34 3.10 -7.71 3.03
C ILE A 34 3.69 -6.49 3.73
N GLY A 35 4.31 -5.60 2.95
CA GLY A 35 4.95 -4.38 3.45
C GLY A 35 4.17 -3.12 3.09
N HIS A 36 3.91 -2.24 4.05
CA HIS A 36 3.36 -0.91 3.85
C HIS A 36 4.35 0.12 4.40
N LEU A 37 4.78 1.08 3.59
CA LEU A 37 5.79 2.07 3.99
C LEU A 37 5.23 3.14 4.93
N GLY A 38 3.91 3.21 5.09
CA GLY A 38 3.30 4.26 5.89
C GLY A 38 3.59 5.63 5.28
N MET A 39 4.06 6.55 6.11
CA MET A 39 4.28 7.93 5.70
C MET A 39 5.77 8.31 5.59
N SER A 40 6.67 7.57 6.25
CA SER A 40 8.12 7.85 6.28
C SER A 40 8.98 6.60 6.08
N GLY A 41 8.34 5.47 5.79
CA GLY A 41 9.05 4.22 5.52
C GLY A 41 9.77 4.27 4.18
N SER A 42 10.92 3.64 4.13
CA SER A 42 11.71 3.45 2.91
C SER A 42 12.36 2.08 2.88
N LEU A 43 12.61 1.56 1.68
CA LEU A 43 13.39 0.36 1.46
C LEU A 43 14.67 0.74 0.72
N ARG A 44 15.78 0.14 1.14
CA ARG A 44 17.07 0.25 0.46
C ARG A 44 17.74 -1.10 0.35
N VAL A 45 18.52 -1.28 -0.71
CA VAL A 45 19.39 -2.43 -0.87
C VAL A 45 20.77 -2.04 -0.36
N VAL A 46 21.28 -2.80 0.61
CA VAL A 46 22.57 -2.56 1.29
C VAL A 46 23.41 -3.84 1.27
N GLU A 47 24.69 -3.73 1.59
CA GLU A 47 25.55 -4.90 1.75
C GLU A 47 25.32 -5.56 3.11
N LYS A 48 25.52 -6.88 3.18
CA LYS A 48 25.55 -7.59 4.45
C LYS A 48 26.73 -7.10 5.29
N GLY A 49 26.43 -6.43 6.40
CA GLY A 49 27.42 -5.84 7.31
C GLY A 49 27.36 -4.32 7.39
N ASP A 50 26.61 -3.67 6.49
CA ASP A 50 26.38 -2.23 6.58
C ASP A 50 25.69 -1.87 7.89
N LEU A 51 26.19 -0.81 8.54
CA LEU A 51 25.76 -0.35 9.85
C LEU A 51 24.24 -0.14 9.90
N ILE A 52 23.63 -0.65 10.95
CA ILE A 52 22.20 -0.48 11.25
C ILE A 52 22.02 0.89 11.92
N ASP A 53 21.17 1.71 11.35
CA ASP A 53 20.77 3.01 11.88
C ASP A 53 19.58 2.85 12.85
N LYS A 54 19.37 3.84 13.72
CA LYS A 54 18.34 3.90 14.78
C LYS A 54 16.93 3.56 14.28
N HIS A 55 16.65 3.86 13.01
CA HIS A 55 15.33 3.72 12.41
C HIS A 55 15.21 2.53 11.46
N ASP A 56 16.22 1.66 11.39
CA ASP A 56 16.15 0.41 10.65
C ASP A 56 15.46 -0.66 11.51
N HIS A 57 14.30 -1.14 11.04
CA HIS A 57 13.42 -1.99 11.85
C HIS A 57 13.25 -3.41 11.30
N LEU A 58 13.63 -3.65 10.03
CA LEU A 58 13.56 -4.97 9.40
C LEU A 58 14.64 -5.10 8.33
N ASP A 59 15.37 -6.21 8.37
CA ASP A 59 16.32 -6.64 7.35
C ASP A 59 15.83 -7.93 6.71
N ILE A 60 15.66 -7.91 5.39
CA ILE A 60 15.40 -9.11 4.58
C ILE A 60 16.73 -9.49 3.93
N VAL A 61 17.39 -10.49 4.51
CA VAL A 61 18.69 -10.98 4.04
C VAL A 61 18.47 -11.94 2.87
N VAL A 62 19.11 -11.67 1.74
CA VAL A 62 19.04 -12.52 0.55
C VAL A 62 20.36 -13.26 0.34
N ASN A 63 20.32 -14.40 -0.36
CA ASN A 63 21.45 -15.33 -0.48
C ASN A 63 22.63 -14.79 -1.30
N ASN A 64 22.47 -13.68 -2.02
CA ASN A 64 23.51 -13.04 -2.83
C ASN A 64 24.36 -12.03 -2.04
N GLY A 65 24.27 -12.04 -0.71
CA GLY A 65 25.03 -11.14 0.16
C GLY A 65 24.43 -9.74 0.32
N LYS A 66 23.29 -9.45 -0.31
CA LYS A 66 22.55 -8.20 -0.11
C LYS A 66 21.53 -8.29 1.04
N VAL A 67 21.10 -7.13 1.48
CA VAL A 67 20.00 -6.97 2.44
C VAL A 67 19.03 -5.92 1.92
N VAL A 68 17.74 -6.25 1.91
CA VAL A 68 16.68 -5.24 1.73
C VAL A 68 16.29 -4.74 3.12
N ARG A 69 16.66 -3.50 3.42
CA ARG A 69 16.52 -2.89 4.73
C ARG A 69 15.37 -1.89 4.74
N TYR A 70 14.46 -2.08 5.69
CA TYR A 70 13.33 -1.20 5.94
C TYR A 70 13.66 -0.20 7.05
N ASN A 71 13.55 1.08 6.73
CA ASN A 71 13.72 2.18 7.67
C ASN A 71 12.43 2.97 7.81
N ASP A 72 12.00 3.28 9.03
CA ASP A 72 10.82 4.11 9.26
C ASP A 72 10.92 4.93 10.55
N PRO A 73 11.27 6.22 10.47
CA PRO A 73 11.44 7.07 11.64
C PRO A 73 10.18 7.20 12.51
N ARG A 74 8.99 7.20 11.90
CA ARG A 74 7.71 7.38 12.62
C ARG A 74 7.02 6.07 13.00
N ARG A 75 7.51 4.93 12.49
CA ARG A 75 6.96 3.59 12.76
C ARG A 75 5.49 3.43 12.37
N PHE A 76 5.04 4.15 11.33
CA PHE A 76 3.67 4.07 10.80
C PHE A 76 3.51 3.00 9.72
N GLY A 77 4.59 2.49 9.15
CA GLY A 77 4.52 1.36 8.25
C GLY A 77 4.37 0.03 8.97
N ALA A 78 4.08 -1.00 8.18
CA ALA A 78 3.77 -2.33 8.65
C ALA A 78 4.43 -3.39 7.77
N TRP A 79 4.90 -4.46 8.38
CA TRP A 79 5.35 -5.68 7.71
C TRP A 79 4.64 -6.87 8.35
N LEU A 80 3.86 -7.58 7.55
CA LEU A 80 2.92 -8.61 8.01
C LEU A 80 3.14 -9.88 7.19
N TRP A 81 2.76 -11.01 7.79
CA TRP A 81 2.75 -12.31 7.12
C TRP A 81 1.33 -12.80 6.86
N THR A 82 1.13 -13.53 5.77
CA THR A 82 -0.06 -14.36 5.57
C THR A 82 0.26 -15.54 4.67
N GLU A 83 -0.35 -16.70 4.93
CA GLU A 83 -0.27 -17.86 4.03
C GLU A 83 -1.20 -17.68 2.81
N LYS A 84 -2.27 -16.88 2.96
CA LYS A 84 -3.33 -16.76 1.97
C LYS A 84 -3.68 -15.30 1.68
N LEU A 85 -3.15 -14.80 0.57
CA LEU A 85 -3.31 -13.40 0.17
C LEU A 85 -4.77 -12.98 -0.06
N ASN A 86 -5.59 -13.87 -0.61
CA ASN A 86 -7.02 -13.63 -0.91
C ASN A 86 -7.89 -13.52 0.36
N GLU A 87 -7.44 -14.07 1.48
CA GLU A 87 -8.12 -14.00 2.78
C GLU A 87 -7.57 -12.84 3.65
N PHE A 88 -6.58 -12.09 3.16
CA PHE A 88 -5.90 -11.07 3.94
C PHE A 88 -6.85 -9.91 4.31
N PRO A 89 -7.15 -9.69 5.62
CA PRO A 89 -8.25 -8.82 6.03
C PRO A 89 -8.19 -7.38 5.51
N LEU A 90 -6.98 -6.81 5.39
CA LEU A 90 -6.79 -5.44 4.90
C LEU A 90 -7.11 -5.29 3.41
N PHE A 91 -7.12 -6.39 2.64
CA PHE A 91 -7.37 -6.37 1.20
C PHE A 91 -8.83 -6.63 0.85
N LEU A 92 -9.60 -7.26 1.74
CA LEU A 92 -11.00 -7.64 1.50
C LEU A 92 -11.94 -6.46 1.21
N LYS A 93 -11.60 -5.26 1.66
CA LYS A 93 -12.44 -4.05 1.53
C LYS A 93 -11.87 -3.00 0.58
N LEU A 94 -10.80 -3.33 -0.14
CA LEU A 94 -10.16 -2.38 -1.06
C LEU A 94 -10.95 -2.25 -2.37
N GLY A 95 -11.12 -1.02 -2.83
CA GLY A 95 -11.65 -0.69 -4.16
C GLY A 95 -10.64 -1.01 -5.29
N PRO A 96 -11.01 -0.84 -6.55
CA PRO A 96 -10.18 -1.17 -7.71
C PRO A 96 -8.87 -0.37 -7.74
N GLU A 97 -7.90 -0.85 -8.53
CA GLU A 97 -6.68 -0.08 -8.83
C GLU A 97 -7.03 1.11 -9.75
N PRO A 98 -6.47 2.30 -9.51
CA PRO A 98 -6.83 3.51 -10.28
C PRO A 98 -6.40 3.46 -11.75
N LEU A 99 -5.57 2.50 -12.13
CA LEU A 99 -5.08 2.30 -13.51
C LEU A 99 -5.64 1.02 -14.15
N SER A 100 -6.55 0.32 -13.47
CA SER A 100 -7.23 -0.85 -14.05
C SER A 100 -8.49 -0.42 -14.79
N GLU A 101 -8.93 -1.25 -15.74
CA GLU A 101 -10.19 -1.07 -16.47
C GLU A 101 -11.42 -1.07 -15.54
N GLU A 102 -11.34 -1.68 -14.35
CA GLU A 102 -12.42 -1.65 -13.35
C GLU A 102 -12.68 -0.25 -12.76
N PHE A 103 -11.71 0.67 -12.89
CA PHE A 103 -11.83 2.04 -12.42
C PHE A 103 -12.13 2.98 -13.59
N ASP A 104 -13.42 3.11 -13.88
CA ASP A 104 -13.94 3.99 -14.93
C ASP A 104 -14.90 5.07 -14.39
N SER A 105 -15.39 5.91 -15.30
CA SER A 105 -16.33 6.98 -14.98
C SER A 105 -17.66 6.47 -14.43
N ASP A 106 -18.18 5.37 -14.98
CA ASP A 106 -19.48 4.81 -14.62
C ASP A 106 -19.42 4.22 -13.20
N TYR A 107 -18.37 3.46 -12.90
CA TYR A 107 -18.04 2.98 -11.57
C TYR A 107 -17.98 4.11 -10.55
N LEU A 108 -17.19 5.15 -10.84
CA LEU A 108 -16.96 6.25 -9.91
C LEU A 108 -18.28 7.03 -9.68
N TRP A 109 -19.03 7.27 -10.75
CA TRP A 109 -20.34 7.92 -10.69
C TRP A 109 -21.31 7.10 -9.82
N GLN A 110 -21.44 5.79 -10.05
CA GLN A 110 -22.31 4.92 -9.26
C GLN A 110 -21.91 4.88 -7.79
N LYS A 111 -20.61 4.78 -7.48
CA LYS A 111 -20.10 4.78 -6.09
C LYS A 111 -20.39 6.09 -5.38
N SER A 112 -20.32 7.21 -6.09
CA SER A 112 -20.58 8.54 -5.51
C SER A 112 -22.03 8.74 -5.09
N ARG A 113 -23.01 8.12 -5.79
CA ARG A 113 -24.46 8.27 -5.51
C ARG A 113 -24.85 7.93 -4.08
N LYS A 114 -24.08 7.08 -3.41
CA LYS A 114 -24.34 6.62 -2.04
C LYS A 114 -23.62 7.43 -0.96
N LYS A 115 -22.72 8.37 -1.30
CA LYS A 115 -21.86 9.08 -0.34
C LYS A 115 -22.29 10.53 -0.14
N GLN A 116 -22.22 11.08 1.06
CA GLN A 116 -22.51 12.52 1.31
C GLN A 116 -21.25 13.30 1.70
N THR A 117 -20.08 12.69 1.48
CA THR A 117 -18.79 13.27 1.85
C THR A 117 -18.29 14.22 0.77
N ALA A 118 -17.36 15.09 1.16
CA ALA A 118 -16.58 15.91 0.24
C ALA A 118 -15.88 15.05 -0.83
N LEU A 119 -15.74 15.59 -2.05
CA LEU A 119 -15.07 14.94 -3.18
C LEU A 119 -13.66 14.44 -2.83
N LYS A 120 -12.87 15.27 -2.16
CA LYS A 120 -11.51 14.88 -1.76
C LYS A 120 -11.52 13.67 -0.82
N THR A 121 -12.40 13.68 0.18
CA THR A 121 -12.54 12.56 1.13
C THR A 121 -13.01 11.30 0.41
N PHE A 122 -13.92 11.44 -0.56
CA PHE A 122 -14.41 10.33 -1.38
C PHE A 122 -13.30 9.70 -2.23
N LEU A 123 -12.46 10.51 -2.90
CA LEU A 123 -11.34 10.00 -3.70
C LEU A 123 -10.23 9.37 -2.85
N MET A 124 -10.07 9.80 -1.60
CA MET A 124 -9.09 9.23 -0.66
C MET A 124 -9.62 7.99 0.09
N ASP A 125 -10.89 7.61 -0.09
CA ASP A 125 -11.48 6.42 0.50
C ASP A 125 -10.98 5.17 -0.26
N ASN A 126 -10.11 4.37 0.38
CA ASN A 126 -9.55 3.15 -0.23
C ASN A 126 -10.61 2.10 -0.58
N ALA A 127 -11.85 2.18 -0.06
CA ALA A 127 -12.95 1.32 -0.49
C ALA A 127 -13.63 1.80 -1.79
N VAL A 128 -13.35 3.04 -2.21
CA VAL A 128 -13.79 3.63 -3.49
C VAL A 128 -12.70 3.42 -4.53
N VAL A 129 -11.48 3.86 -4.27
CA VAL A 129 -10.34 3.64 -5.16
C VAL A 129 -9.08 3.65 -4.32
N VAL A 130 -8.18 2.70 -4.59
CA VAL A 130 -6.95 2.63 -3.80
C VAL A 130 -5.86 3.54 -4.33
N GLY A 131 -4.84 3.79 -3.50
CA GLY A 131 -3.60 4.41 -3.97
C GLY A 131 -3.65 5.94 -4.08
N VAL A 132 -4.84 6.52 -4.25
CA VAL A 132 -5.03 7.98 -4.30
C VAL A 132 -4.81 8.59 -2.91
N GLY A 133 -3.61 9.17 -2.70
CA GLY A 133 -3.24 9.88 -1.48
C GLY A 133 -3.59 11.36 -1.52
N ASN A 134 -3.29 12.07 -0.43
CA ASN A 134 -3.59 13.50 -0.32
C ASN A 134 -3.04 14.31 -1.51
N ILE A 135 -1.79 14.08 -1.93
CA ILE A 135 -1.19 14.82 -3.06
C ILE A 135 -2.04 14.64 -4.32
N TYR A 136 -2.16 13.40 -4.80
CA TYR A 136 -2.89 13.11 -6.04
C TYR A 136 -4.37 13.47 -5.97
N ALA A 137 -5.03 13.35 -4.82
CA ALA A 137 -6.41 13.80 -4.67
C ALA A 137 -6.56 15.31 -4.92
N ASN A 138 -5.65 16.15 -4.38
CA ASN A 138 -5.69 17.59 -4.64
C ASN A 138 -5.33 17.90 -6.10
N GLU A 139 -4.28 17.28 -6.64
CA GLU A 139 -3.84 17.50 -8.03
C GLU A 139 -4.94 17.12 -9.04
N THR A 140 -5.56 15.95 -8.87
CA THR A 140 -6.65 15.51 -9.74
C THR A 140 -7.84 16.46 -9.68
N LEU A 141 -8.26 16.90 -8.48
CA LEU A 141 -9.37 17.83 -8.34
C LEU A 141 -9.05 19.20 -8.92
N PHE A 142 -7.81 19.67 -8.77
CA PHE A 142 -7.34 20.90 -9.41
C PHE A 142 -7.36 20.81 -10.94
N LEU A 143 -6.82 19.73 -11.51
CA LEU A 143 -6.80 19.48 -12.95
C LEU A 143 -8.21 19.37 -13.54
N CYS A 144 -9.15 18.78 -12.79
CA CYS A 144 -10.56 18.70 -13.18
C CYS A 144 -11.36 19.98 -12.85
N ASN A 145 -10.73 21.00 -12.26
CA ASN A 145 -11.37 22.24 -11.81
C ASN A 145 -12.58 22.00 -10.86
N LEU A 146 -12.45 21.03 -9.95
CA LEU A 146 -13.47 20.65 -8.98
C LEU A 146 -13.06 21.10 -7.57
N HIS A 147 -13.96 21.82 -6.89
CA HIS A 147 -13.70 22.25 -5.53
C HIS A 147 -13.63 21.03 -4.57
N PRO A 148 -12.59 20.89 -3.73
CA PRO A 148 -12.40 19.72 -2.87
C PRO A 148 -13.55 19.42 -1.90
N GLN A 149 -14.25 20.46 -1.46
CA GLN A 149 -15.39 20.37 -0.54
C GLN A 149 -16.75 20.18 -1.23
N LYS A 150 -16.80 20.18 -2.58
CA LYS A 150 -18.04 19.89 -3.30
C LYS A 150 -18.53 18.51 -2.88
N ASN A 151 -19.84 18.34 -2.76
CA ASN A 151 -20.41 17.05 -2.38
C ASN A 151 -20.09 16.01 -3.46
N SER A 152 -19.65 14.82 -3.06
CA SER A 152 -19.38 13.73 -4.00
C SER A 152 -20.61 13.31 -4.82
N ARG A 153 -21.84 13.55 -4.34
CA ARG A 153 -23.06 13.34 -5.14
C ARG A 153 -23.31 14.41 -6.20
N GLU A 154 -22.60 15.53 -6.21
CA GLU A 154 -22.95 16.67 -7.07
C GLU A 154 -22.03 16.81 -8.29
N PHE A 155 -21.04 15.93 -8.47
CA PHE A 155 -20.29 15.90 -9.73
C PHE A 155 -21.03 15.04 -10.76
N ASN A 156 -21.04 15.55 -11.99
CA ASN A 156 -21.60 14.91 -13.18
C ASN A 156 -20.45 14.48 -14.08
#